data_AF-H5SNT7-F1
#
_entry.id   AF-H5SNT7-F1
#
_cell.length_a   1.000
_cell.length_b   1.000
_cell.length_c   1.000
_cell.angle_alpha   90.00
_cell.angle_beta   90.00
_cell.angle_gamma   90.00
#
_symmetry.space_group_name_H-M   'P 1'
#
loop_
_entity.id
_entity.type
_entity.pdbx_description
1 polymer ?
#
loop_
_entity_poly.entity_id
_entity_poly.type
_entity_poly.pdbx_seq_one_letter_code
_entity_poly.pdbx_strand_id
1 'polypeptide(L)'
;MYKPLGVSYLWAMPIRIADTRAEVRKPERRSILQTFPFQTEVPQVIHLHTEEFSAVCPGTGLPDIGTLDLWYIPKDRCIELKSLKLYLFSYRNEEIFQEPVADLIFEDLWAVLEPRYMRLSLRYNIRGGILTTVHLARGELVELPPEVRELLP
;
A
#
# COMPACT_ATOMS: atom_id res chain seq x y z
N MET A 1 -47.22 -12.19 -24.86
CA MET A 1 -46.35 -13.34 -24.51
C MET A 1 -44.96 -12.76 -24.25
N TYR A 2 -44.49 -12.82 -23.01
CA TYR A 2 -43.26 -12.16 -22.53
C TYR A 2 -42.01 -12.64 -23.29
N LYS A 3 -41.19 -11.71 -23.80
CA LYS A 3 -39.80 -11.99 -24.17
C LYS A 3 -38.98 -12.10 -22.86
N PRO A 4 -38.12 -13.10 -22.68
CA PRO A 4 -37.26 -13.14 -21.51
C PRO A 4 -36.28 -11.97 -21.60
N LEU A 5 -36.23 -11.15 -20.54
CA LEU A 5 -35.20 -10.14 -20.36
C LEU A 5 -33.85 -10.86 -20.29
N GLY A 6 -32.93 -10.51 -21.19
CA GLY A 6 -31.58 -11.05 -21.23
C GLY A 6 -30.89 -10.80 -19.90
N VAL A 7 -30.61 -11.88 -19.18
CA VAL A 7 -29.71 -11.86 -18.02
C VAL A 7 -28.35 -11.44 -18.55
N SER A 8 -27.90 -10.22 -18.21
CA SER A 8 -26.65 -9.68 -18.72
C SER A 8 -25.49 -10.58 -18.29
N TYR A 9 -24.70 -11.01 -19.28
CA TYR A 9 -23.50 -11.86 -19.19
C TYR A 9 -22.33 -11.23 -18.41
N LEU A 10 -22.58 -10.46 -17.35
CA LEU A 10 -21.52 -9.84 -16.53
C LEU A 10 -20.93 -10.80 -15.48
N TRP A 11 -21.53 -11.98 -15.28
CA TRP A 11 -21.07 -12.99 -14.31
C TRP A 11 -20.20 -14.10 -14.93
N ALA A 12 -20.03 -14.12 -16.25
CA ALA A 12 -19.37 -15.21 -16.98
C ALA A 12 -18.00 -14.82 -17.56
N MET A 13 -17.45 -13.66 -17.19
CA MET A 13 -16.07 -13.31 -17.55
C MET A 13 -15.15 -14.09 -16.61
N PRO A 14 -14.23 -14.94 -17.11
CA PRO A 14 -13.21 -15.52 -16.25
C PRO A 14 -12.47 -14.35 -15.58
N ILE A 15 -12.35 -14.38 -14.25
CA ILE A 15 -11.49 -13.44 -13.52
C ILE A 15 -10.14 -13.54 -14.21
N ARG A 16 -9.71 -12.47 -14.88
CA ARG A 16 -8.39 -12.44 -15.50
C ARG A 16 -7.40 -12.44 -14.34
N ILE A 17 -6.86 -13.62 -14.02
CA ILE A 17 -5.75 -13.82 -13.07
C ILE A 17 -4.46 -13.39 -13.80
N ALA A 18 -4.34 -12.12 -14.14
CA ALA A 18 -3.09 -11.54 -14.61
C ALA A 18 -2.70 -10.49 -13.58
N ASP A 19 -1.83 -10.86 -12.64
CA ASP A 19 -1.33 -9.93 -11.63
C ASP A 19 0.02 -10.40 -11.07
N THR A 20 0.96 -10.69 -11.98
CA THR A 20 2.35 -10.88 -11.55
C THR A 20 2.92 -9.51 -11.15
N ARG A 21 3.72 -9.47 -10.08
CA ARG A 21 4.45 -8.27 -9.61
C ARG A 21 5.19 -7.53 -10.75
N ALA A 22 5.62 -8.25 -11.79
CA ALA A 22 6.34 -7.71 -12.93
C ALA A 22 5.45 -6.94 -13.91
N GLU A 23 4.18 -7.30 -14.06
CA GLU A 23 3.25 -6.67 -15.02
C GLU A 23 2.72 -5.32 -14.53
N VAL A 24 2.62 -5.13 -13.21
CA VAL A 24 2.01 -3.92 -12.62
C VAL A 24 3.04 -2.91 -12.11
N ARG A 25 4.30 -3.31 -12.03
CA ARG A 25 5.37 -2.43 -11.59
C ARG A 25 5.62 -1.35 -12.65
N LYS A 26 5.47 -0.09 -12.25
CA LYS A 26 5.85 1.09 -13.03
C LYS A 26 7.05 1.74 -12.35
N PRO A 27 8.30 1.45 -12.76
CA PRO A 27 9.50 1.96 -12.10
C PRO A 27 9.54 3.48 -11.91
N GLU A 28 8.96 4.21 -12.86
CA GLU A 28 8.82 5.66 -12.84
C GLU A 28 7.94 6.18 -11.70
N ARG A 29 7.02 5.36 -11.15
CA ARG A 29 6.14 5.80 -10.05
C ARG A 29 6.93 6.14 -8.80
N ARG A 30 8.01 5.40 -8.53
CA ARG A 30 8.88 5.61 -7.37
C ARG A 30 9.50 7.02 -7.36
N SER A 31 9.76 7.62 -8.53
CA SER A 31 10.38 8.95 -8.58
C SER A 31 9.47 10.07 -8.07
N ILE A 32 8.18 9.78 -7.84
CA ILE A 32 7.27 10.72 -7.18
C ILE A 32 7.67 10.90 -5.72
N LEU A 33 8.15 9.85 -5.06
CA LEU A 33 8.52 9.86 -3.64
C LEU A 33 9.75 10.73 -3.42
N GLN A 34 9.64 11.64 -2.46
CA GLN A 34 10.72 12.52 -2.03
C GLN A 34 10.99 12.32 -0.55
N THR A 35 12.24 12.51 -0.16
CA THR A 35 12.68 12.43 1.23
C THR A 35 13.43 13.69 1.60
N PHE A 36 13.46 14.01 2.89
CA PHE A 36 14.30 15.06 3.44
C PHE A 36 15.26 14.49 4.50
N PRO A 37 16.47 15.09 4.66
CA PRO A 37 17.42 14.65 5.68
C PRO A 37 16.82 14.72 7.09
N PHE A 38 17.09 13.71 7.90
CA PHE A 38 16.62 13.62 9.27
C PHE A 38 17.74 13.14 10.19
N GLN A 39 17.94 13.87 11.30
CA GLN A 39 18.92 13.54 12.34
C GLN A 39 18.25 13.71 13.69
N THR A 40 18.48 12.73 14.58
CA THR A 40 17.92 12.72 15.93
C THR A 40 18.89 12.00 16.86
N GLU A 41 18.95 12.43 18.13
CA GLU A 41 19.71 11.73 19.17
C GLU A 41 18.92 10.52 19.71
N VAL A 42 17.59 10.64 19.76
CA VAL A 42 16.68 9.59 20.25
C VAL A 42 15.96 8.96 19.05
N PRO A 43 15.96 7.62 18.91
CA PRO A 43 15.18 6.95 17.86
C PRO A 43 13.70 7.33 17.92
N GLN A 44 13.12 7.66 16.77
CA GLN A 44 11.70 7.99 16.65
C GLN A 44 10.97 6.87 15.89
N VAL A 45 9.80 6.49 16.39
CA VAL A 45 8.86 5.65 15.66
C VAL A 45 7.82 6.57 15.05
N ILE A 46 7.81 6.67 13.72
CA ILE A 46 6.90 7.54 12.99
C ILE A 46 5.74 6.68 12.48
N HIS A 47 4.52 7.02 12.89
CA HIS A 47 3.29 6.43 12.36
C HIS A 47 2.59 7.44 11.46
N LEU A 48 2.38 7.07 10.20
CA LEU A 48 1.56 7.80 9.25
C LEU A 48 0.28 7.01 8.99
N HIS A 49 -0.84 7.73 9.00
CA HIS A 49 -2.16 7.18 8.78
C HIS A 49 -2.88 7.97 7.69
N THR A 50 -3.51 7.28 6.73
CA THR A 50 -4.34 7.92 5.72
C THR A 50 -5.42 6.99 5.19
N GLU A 51 -6.62 7.52 4.95
CA GLU A 51 -7.74 6.84 4.29
C GLU A 51 -7.83 7.21 2.80
N GLU A 52 -6.82 7.89 2.26
CA GLU A 52 -6.84 8.44 0.90
C GLU A 52 -6.39 7.45 -0.19
N PHE A 53 -6.06 6.19 0.16
CA PHE A 53 -5.62 5.20 -0.81
C PHE A 53 -6.78 4.61 -1.60
N SER A 54 -6.62 4.52 -2.92
CA SER A 54 -7.54 3.79 -3.80
C SER A 54 -6.83 3.24 -5.03
N ALA A 55 -7.30 2.09 -5.51
CA ALA A 55 -6.96 1.48 -6.79
C ALA A 55 -8.23 0.91 -7.46
N VAL A 56 -8.11 0.31 -8.64
CA VAL A 56 -9.22 -0.33 -9.34
C VAL A 56 -9.08 -1.85 -9.24
N CYS A 57 -10.17 -2.53 -8.88
CA CYS A 57 -10.21 -3.98 -8.87
C CYS A 57 -10.20 -4.53 -10.31
N PRO A 58 -9.20 -5.33 -10.73
CA PRO A 58 -9.10 -5.84 -12.11
C PRO A 58 -10.32 -6.66 -12.56
N GLY A 59 -10.95 -7.39 -11.63
CA GLY A 59 -12.08 -8.25 -11.95
C GLY A 59 -13.43 -7.53 -12.09
N THR A 60 -13.61 -6.38 -11.42
CA THR A 60 -14.92 -5.70 -11.37
C THR A 60 -14.91 -4.28 -11.94
N GLY A 61 -13.74 -3.67 -12.14
CA GLY A 61 -13.61 -2.27 -12.53
C GLY A 61 -14.08 -1.27 -11.46
N LEU A 62 -14.46 -1.76 -10.27
CA LEU A 62 -14.90 -0.93 -9.16
C LEU A 62 -13.70 -0.50 -8.31
N PRO A 63 -13.78 0.68 -7.65
CA PRO A 63 -12.70 1.16 -6.82
C PRO A 63 -12.54 0.30 -5.57
N ASP A 64 -11.31 -0.13 -5.32
CA ASP A 64 -10.87 -0.64 -4.04
C ASP A 64 -10.31 0.57 -3.26
N ILE A 65 -10.94 0.88 -2.13
CA ILE A 65 -10.54 1.98 -1.23
C ILE A 65 -9.95 1.34 0.02
N GLY A 66 -8.85 1.90 0.51
CA GLY A 66 -8.18 1.38 1.69
C GLY A 66 -7.58 2.46 2.59
N THR A 67 -7.37 2.06 3.82
CA THR A 67 -6.63 2.78 4.85
C THR A 67 -5.22 2.25 4.90
N LEU A 68 -4.24 3.15 4.78
CA LEU A 68 -2.83 2.86 4.90
C LEU A 68 -2.34 3.33 6.28
N ASP A 69 -1.72 2.42 7.00
CA ASP A 69 -0.92 2.71 8.18
C ASP A 69 0.53 2.32 7.93
N LEU A 70 1.44 3.29 8.07
CA LEU A 70 2.88 3.11 7.88
C LEU A 70 3.60 3.48 9.18
N TRP A 71 4.23 2.49 9.80
CA TRP A 71 5.16 2.69 10.90
C TRP A 71 6.58 2.53 10.37
N TYR A 72 7.47 3.46 10.67
CA TYR A 72 8.88 3.31 10.34
C TYR A 72 9.79 4.00 11.35
N ILE A 73 11.01 3.48 11.44
CA ILE A 73 12.10 4.08 12.22
C ILE A 73 13.13 4.61 11.22
N PRO A 74 13.21 5.94 11.01
CA PRO A 74 14.12 6.52 10.05
C PRO A 74 15.58 6.24 10.42
N LYS A 75 16.42 6.07 9.40
CA LYS A 75 17.88 5.99 9.57
C LYS A 75 18.50 7.38 9.47
N ASP A 76 18.34 8.03 8.32
CA ASP A 76 18.94 9.34 8.00
C ASP A 76 17.99 10.28 7.24
N ARG A 77 16.75 9.84 6.97
CA ARG A 77 15.76 10.56 6.16
C ARG A 77 14.34 10.21 6.56
N CYS A 78 13.44 11.15 6.30
CA CYS A 78 12.00 10.99 6.46
C CYS A 78 11.27 11.22 5.14
N ILE A 79 10.09 10.63 5.00
CA ILE A 79 9.26 10.81 3.80
C ILE A 79 8.64 12.21 3.77
N GLU A 80 8.66 12.87 2.61
CA GLU A 80 7.95 14.13 2.40
C GLU A 80 6.46 13.84 2.12
N LEU A 81 5.57 14.44 2.92
CA LEU A 81 4.16 14.04 2.97
C LEU A 81 3.38 14.33 1.69
N LYS A 82 3.69 15.43 0.98
CA LYS A 82 3.04 15.74 -0.30
C LYS A 82 3.40 14.70 -1.35
N SER A 83 4.66 14.29 -1.41
CA SER A 83 5.17 13.27 -2.32
C SER A 83 4.53 11.91 -2.06
N LEU A 84 4.35 11.53 -0.78
CA LEU A 84 3.63 10.32 -0.38
C LEU A 84 2.18 10.36 -0.86
N LYS A 85 1.48 11.49 -0.65
CA LYS A 85 0.11 11.67 -1.14
C LYS A 85 0.01 11.51 -2.65
N LEU A 86 0.87 12.20 -3.41
CA LEU A 86 0.89 12.11 -4.87
C LEU A 86 1.22 10.69 -5.37
N TYR A 87 2.13 10.01 -4.67
CA TYR A 87 2.47 8.62 -4.95
C TYR A 87 1.27 7.68 -4.75
N LEU A 88 0.56 7.78 -3.63
CA LEU A 88 -0.64 6.99 -3.38
C LEU A 88 -1.75 7.30 -4.39
N PHE A 89 -1.94 8.57 -4.75
CA PHE A 89 -2.91 8.99 -5.77
C PHE A 89 -2.61 8.44 -7.16
N SER A 90 -1.36 8.14 -7.47
CA SER A 90 -1.00 7.54 -8.76
C SER A 90 -1.59 6.14 -8.98
N TYR A 91 -2.08 5.47 -7.92
CA TYR A 91 -2.75 4.17 -8.02
C TYR A 91 -4.25 4.26 -8.35
N ARG A 92 -4.86 5.44 -8.26
CA ARG A 92 -6.33 5.62 -8.29
C ARG A 92 -7.04 4.98 -9.49
N ASN A 93 -6.37 4.94 -10.64
CA ASN A 93 -6.91 4.39 -11.89
C ASN A 93 -6.17 3.11 -12.34
N GLU A 94 -5.33 2.54 -11.47
CA GLU A 94 -4.57 1.33 -11.78
C GLU A 94 -5.38 0.09 -11.43
N GLU A 95 -5.52 -0.82 -12.40
CA GLU A 95 -6.10 -2.14 -12.18
C GLU A 95 -5.05 -3.03 -11.50
N ILE A 96 -5.23 -3.31 -10.21
CA ILE A 96 -4.29 -4.13 -9.42
C ILE A 96 -5.00 -4.79 -8.24
N PHE A 97 -4.68 -6.05 -7.95
CA PHE A 97 -5.13 -6.70 -6.72
C PHE A 97 -4.52 -6.06 -5.46
N GLN A 98 -5.14 -6.36 -4.33
CA GLN A 98 -4.87 -5.74 -3.03
C GLN A 98 -3.48 -6.12 -2.48
N GLU A 99 -3.05 -7.35 -2.73
CA GLU A 99 -1.79 -7.91 -2.23
C GLU A 99 -0.59 -7.39 -3.03
N PRO A 100 -0.60 -7.41 -4.39
CA PRO A 100 0.50 -6.85 -5.17
C PRO A 100 0.70 -5.36 -4.95
N VAL A 101 -0.38 -4.57 -4.79
CA VAL A 101 -0.23 -3.12 -4.57
C VAL A 101 0.41 -2.81 -3.21
N ALA A 102 0.07 -3.58 -2.17
CA ALA A 102 0.71 -3.44 -0.87
C ALA A 102 2.23 -3.76 -0.94
N ASP A 103 2.63 -4.82 -1.66
CA ASP A 103 4.04 -5.16 -1.89
C ASP A 103 4.79 -4.04 -2.65
N LEU A 104 4.20 -3.52 -3.73
CA LEU A 104 4.81 -2.43 -4.51
C LEU A 104 4.99 -1.15 -3.67
N ILE A 105 3.97 -0.76 -2.90
CA ILE A 105 4.05 0.39 -1.98
C ILE A 105 5.16 0.17 -0.95
N PHE A 106 5.20 -1.00 -0.33
CA PHE A 106 6.22 -1.33 0.66
C PHE A 106 7.64 -1.27 0.07
N GLU A 107 7.85 -1.85 -1.10
CA GLU A 107 9.16 -1.94 -1.74
C GLU A 107 9.67 -0.58 -2.23
N ASP A 108 8.79 0.28 -2.73
CA ASP A 108 9.14 1.62 -3.15
C ASP A 108 9.48 2.50 -1.94
N LEU A 109 8.68 2.45 -0.86
CA LEU A 109 8.97 3.16 0.39
C LEU A 109 10.27 2.67 1.03
N TRP A 110 10.50 1.37 1.08
CA TRP A 110 11.73 0.79 1.63
C TRP A 110 12.95 1.29 0.87
N ALA A 111 12.88 1.30 -0.45
CA ALA A 111 13.99 1.71 -1.31
C ALA A 111 14.33 3.21 -1.19
N VAL A 112 13.35 4.09 -0.96
CA VAL A 112 13.63 5.53 -0.82
C VAL A 112 14.00 5.94 0.60
N LEU A 113 13.47 5.24 1.62
CA LEU A 113 13.68 5.57 3.03
C LEU A 113 14.90 4.87 3.65
N GLU A 114 15.24 3.67 3.18
CA GLU A 114 16.23 2.78 3.81
C GLU A 114 16.14 2.78 5.36
N PRO A 115 14.94 2.58 5.93
CA PRO A 115 14.73 2.74 7.36
C PRO A 115 15.35 1.57 8.13
N ARG A 116 15.55 1.75 9.44
CA ARG A 116 16.01 0.63 10.31
C ARG A 116 14.94 -0.46 10.41
N TYR A 117 13.68 -0.03 10.48
CA TYR A 117 12.51 -0.88 10.50
C TYR A 117 11.35 -0.18 9.82
N MET A 118 10.50 -0.95 9.14
CA MET A 118 9.26 -0.46 8.55
C MET A 118 8.19 -1.54 8.60
N ARG A 119 6.98 -1.16 8.99
CA ARG A 119 5.75 -1.95 8.91
C ARG A 119 4.70 -1.15 8.15
N LEU A 120 4.07 -1.78 7.17
CA LEU A 120 2.94 -1.23 6.44
C LEU A 120 1.73 -2.14 6.62
N SER A 121 0.59 -1.53 6.91
CA SER A 121 -0.71 -2.18 6.87
C SER A 121 -1.58 -1.48 5.85
N LEU A 122 -2.17 -2.23 4.92
CA LEU A 122 -3.14 -1.72 3.96
C LEU A 122 -4.46 -2.46 4.16
N ARG A 123 -5.42 -1.77 4.77
CA ARG A 123 -6.73 -2.30 5.13
C ARG A 123 -7.77 -1.81 4.13
N TYR A 124 -8.45 -2.72 3.45
CA TYR A 124 -9.45 -2.37 2.45
C TYR A 124 -10.86 -2.28 3.05
N ASN A 125 -11.74 -1.55 2.37
CA ASN A 125 -13.17 -1.63 2.64
C ASN A 125 -13.71 -3.04 2.36
N ILE A 126 -14.74 -3.42 3.11
CA ILE A 126 -15.35 -4.75 3.00
C ILE A 126 -15.94 -4.96 1.60
N ARG A 127 -15.59 -6.07 0.94
CA ARG A 127 -16.20 -6.51 -0.32
C ARG A 127 -16.63 -7.97 -0.20
N GLY A 128 -17.84 -8.29 -0.66
CA GLY A 128 -18.39 -9.65 -0.54
C GLY A 128 -18.51 -10.15 0.90
N GLY A 129 -18.62 -9.25 1.89
CA GLY A 129 -18.64 -9.60 3.31
C GLY A 129 -17.27 -9.95 3.91
N ILE A 130 -16.18 -9.78 3.15
CA ILE A 130 -14.81 -10.11 3.56
C ILE A 130 -14.02 -8.80 3.75
N LEU A 131 -13.30 -8.71 4.87
CA LEU A 131 -12.32 -7.67 5.14
C LEU A 131 -10.93 -8.18 4.77
N THR A 132 -10.24 -7.50 3.87
CA THR A 132 -8.84 -7.78 3.58
C THR A 132 -7.96 -6.75 4.29
N THR A 133 -6.92 -7.22 4.96
CA THR A 133 -5.83 -6.38 5.45
C THR A 133 -4.51 -7.05 5.13
N VAL A 134 -3.63 -6.33 4.42
CA VAL A 134 -2.29 -6.82 4.07
C VAL A 134 -1.28 -6.17 4.99
N HIS A 135 -0.45 -6.99 5.64
CA HIS A 135 0.62 -6.52 6.53
C HIS A 135 1.98 -6.93 5.95
N LEU A 136 2.89 -5.96 5.84
CA LEU A 136 4.29 -6.20 5.48
C LEU A 136 5.19 -5.58 6.55
N ALA A 137 6.31 -6.23 6.86
CA ALA A 137 7.32 -5.68 7.73
C ALA A 137 8.72 -6.14 7.30
N ARG A 138 9.71 -5.26 7.49
CA ARG A 138 11.14 -5.54 7.25
C ARG A 138 11.98 -4.70 8.21
N GLY A 139 13.14 -5.26 8.58
CA GLY A 139 14.10 -4.66 9.50
C GLY A 139 14.34 -5.54 10.71
N GLU A 140 15.45 -5.30 11.40
CA GLU A 140 15.87 -6.12 12.53
C GLU A 140 15.39 -5.50 13.85
N LEU A 141 14.33 -6.08 14.42
CA LEU A 141 13.81 -5.64 15.71
C LEU A 141 14.77 -5.90 16.88
N VAL A 142 15.70 -6.85 16.74
CA VAL A 142 16.64 -7.23 17.80
C VAL A 142 17.67 -6.14 18.10
N GLU A 143 17.98 -5.27 17.14
CA GLU A 143 18.92 -4.16 17.30
C GLU A 143 18.28 -2.90 17.91
N LEU A 144 16.95 -2.90 18.08
CA LEU A 144 16.22 -1.74 18.61
C LEU A 144 16.15 -1.78 20.15
N PRO A 145 16.34 -0.63 20.82
CA PRO A 145 16.13 -0.53 22.26
C PRO A 145 14.72 -1.03 22.67
N PRO A 146 14.56 -1.74 23.80
CA PRO A 146 13.28 -2.25 24.26
C PRO A 146 12.16 -1.20 24.24
N GLU A 147 12.44 -0.01 24.75
CA GLU A 147 11.52 1.12 24.83
C GLU A 147 11.04 1.61 23.45
N VAL A 148 11.85 1.43 22.40
CA VAL A 148 11.47 1.78 21.03
C VAL A 148 10.56 0.71 20.43
N ARG A 149 10.81 -0.57 20.74
CA ARG A 149 9.99 -1.68 20.26
C ARG A 149 8.58 -1.65 20.82
N GLU A 150 8.42 -1.19 22.05
CA GLU A 150 7.11 -1.04 22.71
C GLU A 150 6.22 0.01 22.04
N LEU A 151 6.78 0.91 21.21
CA LEU A 151 6.02 1.89 20.43
C LEU A 151 5.47 1.32 19.11
N LEU A 152 5.94 0.14 18.69
CA LEU A 152 5.46 -0.52 17.48
C LEU A 152 4.18 -1.32 17.77
N PRO A 153 3.25 -1.41 16.79
CA PRO A 153 2.00 -2.18 16.93
C PRO A 153 2.23 -3.70 16.82
#